data_AF-A0A0L0HL12-F1
#
_entry.id   AF-A0A0L0HL12-F1
#
_cell.length_a   1.000
_cell.length_b   1.000
_cell.length_c   1.000
_cell.angle_alpha   90.00
_cell.angle_beta   90.00
_cell.angle_gamma   90.00
#
_symmetry.space_group_name_H-M   'P 1'
#
loop_
_entity.id
_entity.type
_entity.pdbx_description
1 polymer ?
#
loop_
_entity_poly.entity_id
_entity_poly.type
_entity_poly.pdbx_seq_one_letter_code
_entity_poly.pdbx_strand_id
1 'polypeptide(L)'
;MARPRVRRSTKNPSVKVSRKQKNPYNISFAGAHPLVRKNWDKNLTLKQNYERMGLISALNGAAGGTEHEAEARAREERELQKAKEEVEWRRIDDVPAKPVEQDSAQEENFDVEVNGPVEVDPRVRQLGSKPGLKRRAAPTRGEASAKSAVVEAMEAEARDIVKLERHASEQEGKVFGDLMRKHGRDYEAMSRDIKLNRYQLSAGQLRKRIERLINKGSKGPSSEA
;
A
#
# COMPACT_ATOMS: atom_id res chain seq x y z
N MET A 1 -16.64 -33.27 33.51
CA MET A 1 -15.63 -34.36 33.36
C MET A 1 -16.27 -35.75 33.22
N ALA A 2 -17.20 -35.91 32.28
CA ALA A 2 -17.98 -37.15 32.15
C ALA A 2 -17.34 -38.19 31.22
N ARG A 3 -16.41 -37.79 30.35
CA ARG A 3 -15.80 -38.69 29.35
C ARG A 3 -14.76 -39.61 30.01
N PRO A 4 -14.86 -40.95 29.85
CA PRO A 4 -13.90 -41.92 30.43
C PRO A 4 -12.44 -41.61 30.07
N ARG A 5 -12.19 -41.19 28.83
CA ARG A 5 -10.84 -40.80 28.35
C ARG A 5 -10.25 -39.62 29.12
N VAL A 6 -11.06 -38.61 29.45
CA VAL A 6 -10.62 -37.42 30.21
C VAL A 6 -10.34 -37.80 31.67
N ARG A 7 -11.13 -38.71 32.27
CA ARG A 7 -10.89 -39.22 33.62
C ARG A 7 -9.56 -39.99 33.71
N ARG A 8 -9.28 -40.83 32.72
CA ARG A 8 -8.02 -41.57 32.62
C ARG A 8 -6.81 -40.63 32.53
N SER A 9 -6.87 -39.55 31.75
CA SER A 9 -5.75 -38.58 31.66
C SER A 9 -5.62 -37.69 32.89
N THR A 10 -6.68 -37.52 33.69
CA THR A 10 -6.60 -36.84 35.00
C THR A 10 -6.00 -37.75 36.08
N LYS A 11 -6.40 -39.04 36.12
CA LYS A 11 -5.87 -40.04 37.08
C LYS A 11 -4.40 -40.40 36.79
N ASN A 12 -4.02 -40.39 35.52
CA ASN A 12 -2.66 -40.69 35.07
C ASN A 12 -2.03 -39.43 34.43
N PRO A 13 -1.54 -38.48 35.24
CA PRO A 13 -1.00 -37.21 34.74
C PRO A 13 0.26 -37.38 33.89
N SER A 14 1.01 -38.49 34.04
CA SER A 14 2.14 -38.84 33.18
C SER A 14 1.75 -39.07 31.71
N VAL A 15 0.51 -39.48 31.45
CA VAL A 15 -0.03 -39.67 30.10
C VAL A 15 -0.56 -38.34 29.51
N LYS A 16 -0.72 -37.30 30.34
CA LYS A 16 -1.20 -36.00 29.92
C LYS A 16 -0.06 -35.21 29.26
N VAL A 17 -0.08 -35.16 27.93
CA VAL A 17 0.80 -34.26 27.17
C VAL A 17 0.28 -32.83 27.32
N SER A 18 0.81 -32.09 28.28
CA SER A 18 0.60 -30.64 28.40
C SER A 18 1.79 -29.93 27.76
N ARG A 19 1.51 -29.05 26.79
CA ARG A 19 2.50 -28.14 26.21
C ARG A 19 2.05 -26.72 26.50
N LYS A 20 2.95 -25.90 27.06
CA LYS A 20 2.71 -24.46 27.17
C LYS A 20 2.60 -23.90 25.76
N GLN A 21 1.41 -23.40 25.41
CA GLN A 21 1.21 -22.73 24.13
C GLN A 21 1.91 -21.38 24.16
N LYS A 22 2.45 -20.96 23.01
CA LYS A 22 3.00 -19.62 22.87
C LYS A 22 1.88 -18.60 23.09
N ASN A 23 2.19 -17.50 23.77
CA ASN A 23 1.26 -16.38 23.90
C ASN A 23 0.89 -15.88 22.48
N PRO A 24 -0.41 -15.86 22.09
CA PRO A 24 -0.83 -15.41 20.76
C PRO A 24 -0.46 -13.95 20.46
N TYR A 25 -0.25 -13.12 21.49
CA TYR A 25 0.13 -11.73 21.33
C TYR A 25 1.63 -11.53 21.02
N ASN A 26 2.46 -12.58 21.17
CA ASN A 26 3.89 -12.47 20.89
C ASN A 26 4.19 -12.64 19.40
N ILE A 27 4.55 -11.53 18.76
CA ILE A 27 4.94 -11.47 17.35
C ILE A 27 6.27 -12.22 17.13
N SER A 28 6.39 -12.93 16.01
CA SER A 28 7.62 -13.64 15.61
C SER A 28 8.36 -12.85 14.53
N PHE A 29 9.67 -12.64 14.70
CA PHE A 29 10.52 -11.96 13.71
C PHE A 29 11.37 -12.91 12.87
N ALA A 30 11.03 -14.20 12.80
CA ALA A 30 11.86 -15.21 12.15
C ALA A 30 12.15 -14.95 10.66
N GLY A 31 11.23 -14.28 9.95
CA GLY A 31 11.40 -13.86 8.55
C GLY A 31 11.30 -12.34 8.34
N ALA A 32 11.42 -11.56 9.41
CA ALA A 32 11.30 -10.10 9.33
C ALA A 32 12.63 -9.45 8.97
N HIS A 33 12.56 -8.30 8.29
CA HIS A 33 13.72 -7.50 7.94
C HIS A 33 14.49 -7.05 9.21
N PRO A 34 15.84 -7.05 9.22
CA PRO A 34 16.62 -6.65 10.39
C PRO A 34 16.29 -5.24 10.90
N LEU A 35 16.02 -4.28 10.00
CA LEU A 35 15.67 -2.91 10.38
C LEU A 35 14.33 -2.84 11.14
N VAL A 36 13.33 -3.58 10.69
CA VAL A 36 12.01 -3.65 11.36
C VAL A 36 12.14 -4.28 12.74
N ARG A 37 12.97 -5.33 12.86
CA ARG A 37 13.22 -6.00 14.14
C ARG A 37 13.92 -5.07 15.15
N LYS A 38 14.87 -4.24 14.70
CA LYS A 38 15.59 -3.28 15.55
C LYS A 38 14.68 -2.15 16.06
N ASN A 39 13.77 -1.66 15.22
CA ASN A 39 12.87 -0.55 15.54
C ASN A 39 11.48 -1.00 16.05
N TRP A 40 11.37 -2.22 16.57
CA TRP A 40 10.10 -2.75 17.06
C TRP A 40 9.86 -2.43 18.53
N ASP A 41 8.80 -1.68 18.83
CA ASP A 41 8.34 -1.48 20.20
C ASP A 41 7.30 -2.55 20.58
N LYS A 42 7.49 -3.23 21.72
CA LYS A 42 6.56 -4.27 22.19
C LYS A 42 5.31 -3.70 22.85
N ASN A 43 5.34 -2.43 23.25
CA ASN A 43 4.22 -1.77 23.93
C ASN A 43 3.19 -1.24 22.94
N LEU A 44 3.62 -0.97 21.70
CA LEU A 44 2.78 -0.44 20.64
C LEU A 44 2.10 -1.58 19.86
N THR A 45 0.94 -1.27 19.30
CA THR A 45 0.25 -2.20 18.40
C THR A 45 1.02 -2.35 17.08
N LEU A 46 0.75 -3.42 16.34
CA LEU A 46 1.36 -3.64 15.02
C LEU A 46 1.16 -2.44 14.09
N LYS A 47 -0.05 -1.86 14.11
CA LYS A 47 -0.42 -0.73 13.28
C LYS A 47 0.38 0.53 13.66
N GLN A 48 0.41 0.87 14.94
CA GLN A 48 1.15 2.02 15.45
C GLN A 48 2.66 1.91 15.16
N ASN A 49 3.24 0.71 15.31
CA ASN A 49 4.65 0.49 14.97
C ASN A 49 4.94 0.72 13.49
N TYR A 50 4.07 0.22 12.61
CA TYR A 50 4.21 0.40 11.17
C TYR A 50 4.06 1.89 10.81
N GLU A 51 3.07 2.57 11.36
CA GLU A 51 2.87 4.03 11.18
C GLU A 51 4.09 4.83 11.68
N ARG A 52 4.63 4.50 12.86
CA ARG A 52 5.87 5.10 13.38
C ARG A 52 7.06 4.88 12.47
N MET A 53 7.15 3.71 11.85
CA MET A 53 8.17 3.40 10.85
C MET A 53 7.87 4.01 9.48
N GLY A 54 6.73 4.67 9.26
CA GLY A 54 6.32 5.15 7.93
C GLY A 54 5.93 4.03 6.95
N LEU A 55 5.63 2.83 7.47
CA LEU A 55 5.15 1.69 6.72
C LEU A 55 3.63 1.60 6.78
N ILE A 56 3.02 1.09 5.72
CA ILE A 56 1.57 0.87 5.66
C ILE A 56 1.26 -0.50 6.28
N SER A 57 0.30 -0.55 7.20
CA SER A 57 -0.17 -1.81 7.81
C SER A 57 -1.18 -2.56 6.93
N ALA A 58 -2.05 -1.84 6.22
CA ALA A 58 -3.06 -2.41 5.32
C ALA A 58 -3.19 -1.55 4.05
N LEU A 59 -3.10 -2.20 2.87
CA LEU A 59 -3.13 -1.52 1.57
C LEU A 59 -4.45 -0.81 1.28
N ASN A 60 -5.58 -1.46 1.61
CA ASN A 60 -6.92 -0.98 1.28
C ASN A 60 -7.54 -0.12 2.41
N GLY A 61 -6.73 0.31 3.39
CA GLY A 61 -7.21 0.93 4.62
C GLY A 61 -7.83 -0.07 5.60
N ALA A 62 -8.01 0.37 6.84
CA ALA A 62 -8.73 -0.40 7.85
C ALA A 62 -10.25 -0.15 7.72
N ALA A 63 -11.04 -1.21 7.87
CA ALA A 63 -12.49 -1.05 8.03
C ALA A 63 -12.80 -0.60 9.47
N GLY A 64 -13.60 0.47 9.62
CA GLY A 64 -13.95 1.05 10.91
C GLY A 64 -13.15 2.31 11.26
N GLY A 65 -13.35 2.83 12.47
CA GLY A 65 -12.61 3.98 12.98
C GLY A 65 -11.24 3.58 13.53
N THR A 66 -10.25 4.46 13.38
CA THR A 66 -8.90 4.28 13.93
C THR A 66 -8.76 5.00 15.28
N GLU A 67 -7.85 4.54 16.15
CA GLU A 67 -7.65 5.12 17.50
C GLU A 67 -7.36 6.63 17.44
N HIS A 68 -6.47 7.06 16.54
CA HIS A 68 -6.16 8.49 16.36
C HIS A 68 -7.33 9.30 15.80
N GLU A 69 -8.15 8.72 14.91
CA GLU A 69 -9.39 9.38 14.48
C GLU A 69 -10.39 9.50 15.62
N ALA A 70 -10.45 8.50 16.52
CA ALA A 70 -11.32 8.56 17.70
C ALA A 70 -10.84 9.63 18.69
N GLU A 71 -9.52 9.74 18.92
CA GLU A 71 -8.94 10.79 19.75
C GLU A 71 -9.14 12.19 19.14
N ALA A 72 -8.93 12.35 17.84
CA ALA A 72 -9.16 13.62 17.14
C ALA A 72 -10.63 14.04 17.26
N ARG A 73 -11.57 13.11 16.99
CA ARG A 73 -13.00 13.37 17.18
C ARG A 73 -13.35 13.71 18.62
N ALA A 74 -12.77 13.02 19.60
CA ALA A 74 -13.00 13.33 21.01
C ALA A 74 -12.46 14.72 21.40
N ARG A 75 -11.35 15.17 20.79
CA ARG A 75 -10.83 16.53 20.99
C ARG A 75 -11.77 17.56 20.37
N GLU A 76 -12.20 17.34 19.12
CA GLU A 76 -13.18 18.20 18.44
C GLU A 76 -14.49 18.29 19.24
N GLU A 77 -15.00 17.16 19.77
CA GLU A 77 -16.19 17.14 20.62
C GLU A 77 -16.02 17.95 21.90
N ARG A 78 -14.86 17.87 22.55
CA ARG A 78 -14.55 18.68 23.75
C ARG A 78 -14.47 20.16 23.41
N GLU A 79 -13.90 20.52 22.27
CA GLU A 79 -13.85 21.91 21.81
C GLU A 79 -15.25 22.44 21.50
N LEU A 80 -16.09 21.63 20.83
CA LEU A 80 -17.49 21.96 20.59
C LEU A 80 -18.30 22.07 21.89
N GLN A 81 -18.02 21.24 22.89
CA GLN A 81 -18.65 21.35 24.21
C GLN A 81 -18.25 22.66 24.90
N LYS A 82 -16.96 23.01 24.91
CA LYS A 82 -16.49 24.29 25.44
C LYS A 82 -17.12 25.47 24.71
N ALA A 83 -17.18 25.43 23.38
CA ALA A 83 -17.82 26.47 22.59
C ALA A 83 -19.33 26.59 22.90
N LYS A 84 -20.03 25.47 23.12
CA LYS A 84 -21.45 25.47 23.53
C LYS A 84 -21.65 26.02 24.95
N GLU A 85 -20.72 25.75 25.86
CA GLU A 85 -20.73 26.30 27.22
C GLU A 85 -20.41 27.80 27.22
N GLU A 86 -19.57 28.26 26.29
CA GLU A 86 -19.22 29.67 26.09
C GLU A 86 -20.32 30.46 25.37
N VAL A 87 -21.21 29.79 24.61
CA VAL A 87 -22.42 30.41 24.09
C VAL A 87 -23.35 30.75 25.26
N GLU A 88 -23.32 32.02 25.64
CA GLU A 88 -24.19 32.60 26.66
C GLU A 88 -25.66 32.44 26.23
N TRP A 89 -26.41 31.60 26.95
CA TRP A 89 -27.84 31.45 26.73
C TRP A 89 -28.53 32.77 27.05
N ARG A 90 -29.16 33.40 26.06
CA ARG A 90 -30.11 34.50 26.31
C ARG A 90 -31.18 34.00 27.29
N ARG A 91 -31.43 34.75 28.34
CA ARG A 91 -32.48 34.42 29.31
C ARG A 91 -33.83 34.62 28.62
N ILE A 92 -34.81 33.81 29.00
CA ILE A 92 -36.17 33.86 28.42
C ILE A 92 -36.83 35.24 28.64
N ASP A 93 -36.39 35.97 29.67
CA ASP A 93 -36.86 37.33 29.99
C ASP A 93 -36.13 38.44 29.22
N ASP A 94 -35.11 38.10 28.41
CA ASP A 94 -34.42 39.09 27.58
C ASP A 94 -35.36 39.56 26.48
N VAL A 95 -35.66 40.86 26.49
CA VAL A 95 -36.56 41.50 25.51
C VAL A 95 -36.05 41.14 24.11
N PRO A 96 -36.87 40.49 23.25
CA PRO A 96 -36.44 40.14 21.92
C PRO A 96 -36.02 41.42 21.20
N ALA A 97 -34.88 41.36 20.50
CA ALA A 97 -34.41 42.48 19.70
C ALA A 97 -35.57 42.94 18.81
N LYS A 98 -35.96 44.21 18.99
CA LYS A 98 -37.10 44.82 18.30
C LYS A 98 -36.95 44.52 16.81
N PRO A 99 -37.93 43.89 16.14
CA PRO A 99 -37.88 43.71 14.71
C PRO A 99 -37.63 45.09 14.09
N VAL A 100 -36.58 45.23 13.30
CA VAL A 100 -36.42 46.40 12.45
C VAL A 100 -37.63 46.34 11.52
N GLU A 101 -38.55 47.29 11.69
CA GLU A 101 -39.68 47.48 10.79
C GLU A 101 -39.08 47.74 9.41
N GLN A 102 -39.08 46.72 8.56
CA GLN A 102 -39.02 46.95 7.12
C GLN A 102 -40.35 47.60 6.80
N ASP A 103 -40.30 48.91 6.52
CA ASP A 103 -41.44 49.67 6.03
C ASP A 103 -42.08 48.91 4.88
N SER A 104 -43.17 48.21 5.17
CA SER A 104 -44.06 47.59 4.18
C SER A 104 -44.93 48.69 3.59
N ALA A 105 -44.28 49.69 3.01
CA ALA A 105 -44.90 50.76 2.25
C ALA A 105 -44.66 50.46 0.77
N GLN A 106 -45.47 49.55 0.22
CA GLN A 106 -45.95 49.48 -1.17
C GLN A 106 -46.44 48.05 -1.46
N GLU A 107 -47.70 47.77 -1.13
CA GLU A 107 -48.46 46.74 -1.84
C GLU A 107 -48.86 47.33 -3.20
N GLU A 108 -47.93 47.37 -4.14
CA GLU A 108 -48.28 47.46 -5.56
C GLU A 108 -48.41 46.03 -6.10
N ASN A 109 -49.58 45.73 -6.66
CA ASN A 109 -49.84 44.50 -7.39
C ASN A 109 -48.84 44.38 -8.55
N PHE A 110 -47.79 43.59 -8.35
CA PHE A 110 -46.83 43.25 -9.40
C PHE A 110 -47.32 41.98 -10.10
N ASP A 111 -47.99 42.13 -11.24
CA ASP A 111 -48.11 41.05 -12.22
C ASP A 111 -46.71 40.80 -12.79
N VAL A 112 -45.95 39.89 -12.16
CA VAL A 112 -44.62 39.48 -12.63
C VAL A 112 -44.80 38.52 -13.81
N GLU A 113 -44.59 39.01 -15.03
CA GLU A 113 -44.31 38.15 -16.18
C GLU A 113 -43.05 37.32 -15.89
N VAL A 114 -43.23 36.04 -15.55
CA VAL A 114 -42.13 35.10 -15.29
C VAL A 114 -41.48 34.71 -16.62
N ASN A 115 -40.62 35.59 -17.15
CA ASN A 115 -39.68 35.30 -18.22
C ASN A 115 -38.24 35.61 -17.78
N GLY A 116 -37.87 35.13 -16.58
CA GLY A 116 -36.50 35.15 -16.06
C GLY A 116 -36.12 33.78 -15.49
N PRO A 117 -34.83 33.39 -15.50
CA PRO A 117 -34.39 32.10 -14.97
C PRO A 117 -34.67 32.04 -13.47
N VAL A 118 -35.56 31.14 -13.07
CA VAL A 118 -35.96 30.90 -11.68
C VAL A 118 -34.73 30.52 -10.85
N GLU A 119 -34.34 31.35 -9.89
CA GLU A 119 -33.35 31.00 -8.88
C GLU A 119 -33.98 30.05 -7.86
N VAL A 120 -33.76 28.75 -8.09
CA VAL A 120 -34.22 27.71 -7.18
C VAL A 120 -33.27 27.59 -6.01
N ASP A 121 -33.82 27.66 -4.79
CA ASP A 121 -33.09 27.49 -3.53
C ASP A 121 -32.16 26.26 -3.57
N PRO A 122 -30.87 26.40 -3.17
CA PRO A 122 -29.88 25.33 -3.31
C PRO A 122 -30.23 24.07 -2.50
N ARG A 123 -31.11 24.18 -1.50
CA ARG A 123 -31.62 23.07 -0.68
C ARG A 123 -32.64 22.21 -1.44
N VAL A 124 -33.46 22.82 -2.29
CA VAL A 124 -34.48 22.14 -3.10
C VAL A 124 -33.84 21.40 -4.28
N ARG A 125 -32.75 21.95 -4.85
CA ARG A 125 -31.92 21.26 -5.86
C ARG A 125 -31.31 19.93 -5.39
N GLN A 126 -31.17 19.72 -4.07
CA GLN A 126 -30.63 18.48 -3.50
C GLN A 126 -31.71 17.40 -3.30
N LEU A 127 -33.00 17.79 -3.28
CA LEU A 127 -34.12 16.89 -3.06
C LEU A 127 -34.46 16.13 -4.35
N GLY A 128 -33.66 15.11 -4.66
CA GLY A 128 -33.77 14.34 -5.92
C GLY A 128 -32.44 13.79 -6.44
N SER A 129 -31.32 14.19 -5.83
CA SER A 129 -30.04 13.53 -6.07
C SER A 129 -30.12 12.13 -5.44
N LYS A 130 -30.43 11.12 -6.26
CA LYS A 130 -30.48 9.71 -5.85
C LYS A 130 -29.22 9.43 -5.00
N PRO A 131 -29.34 8.96 -3.75
CA PRO A 131 -28.20 8.54 -2.96
C PRO A 131 -27.73 7.19 -3.52
N GLY A 132 -27.22 7.20 -4.75
CA GLY A 132 -26.39 6.12 -5.24
C GLY A 132 -25.23 6.03 -4.29
N LEU A 133 -25.02 4.84 -3.71
CA LEU A 133 -23.93 4.51 -2.83
C LEU A 133 -22.61 4.92 -3.51
N LYS A 134 -22.17 6.16 -3.28
CA LYS A 134 -20.88 6.62 -3.76
C LYS A 134 -19.90 5.72 -3.03
N ARG A 135 -19.33 4.74 -3.75
CA ARG A 135 -18.08 4.13 -3.32
C ARG A 135 -17.17 5.33 -3.11
N ARG A 136 -16.93 5.71 -1.85
CA ARG A 136 -15.93 6.73 -1.54
C ARG A 136 -14.68 6.19 -2.21
N ALA A 137 -14.26 6.82 -3.32
CA ALA A 137 -12.93 6.58 -3.83
C ALA A 137 -12.03 6.86 -2.64
N ALA A 138 -11.34 5.82 -2.16
CA ALA A 138 -10.40 5.97 -1.07
C ALA A 138 -9.52 7.18 -1.41
N PRO A 139 -9.31 8.13 -0.47
CA PRO A 139 -8.53 9.33 -0.76
C PRO A 139 -7.22 8.91 -1.40
N THR A 140 -7.05 9.27 -2.67
CA THR A 140 -5.86 8.96 -3.44
C THR A 140 -4.73 9.78 -2.85
N ARG A 141 -3.78 9.07 -2.23
CA ARG A 141 -2.42 9.51 -1.91
C ARG A 141 -2.40 10.82 -1.10
N GLY A 142 -2.57 10.67 0.22
CA GLY A 142 -2.13 11.70 1.17
C GLY A 142 -0.68 12.10 0.88
N GLU A 143 -0.40 13.38 1.01
CA GLU A 143 0.90 14.01 0.81
C GLU A 143 2.00 13.20 1.49
N ALA A 144 3.16 13.10 0.83
CA ALA A 144 4.29 12.32 1.31
C ALA A 144 4.79 12.87 2.65
N SER A 145 4.25 12.33 3.74
CA SER A 145 4.78 12.52 5.09
C SER A 145 6.30 12.26 5.06
N ALA A 146 7.05 13.09 5.78
CA ALA A 146 8.51 13.03 5.84
C ALA A 146 8.97 11.58 6.00
N LYS A 147 9.83 11.12 5.08
CA LYS A 147 10.31 9.73 5.08
C LYS A 147 10.97 9.45 6.42
N SER A 148 10.51 8.40 7.10
CA SER A 148 11.15 7.95 8.32
C SER A 148 12.57 7.49 8.00
N ALA A 149 13.50 7.63 8.96
CA ALA A 149 14.88 7.14 8.80
C ALA A 149 14.93 5.63 8.48
N VAL A 150 13.94 4.85 8.95
CA VAL A 150 13.83 3.41 8.66
C VAL A 150 13.47 3.17 7.20
N VAL A 151 12.52 3.93 6.66
CA VAL A 151 12.11 3.83 5.24
C VAL A 151 13.24 4.30 4.35
N GLU A 152 13.94 5.37 4.71
CA GLU A 152 15.10 5.85 3.95
C GLU A 152 16.21 4.79 3.88
N ALA A 153 16.55 4.16 5.01
CA ALA A 153 17.53 3.08 5.05
C ALA A 153 17.09 1.86 4.21
N MET A 154 15.80 1.51 4.25
CA MET A 154 15.26 0.40 3.48
C MET A 154 15.20 0.71 1.97
N GLU A 155 14.93 1.96 1.59
CA GLU A 155 15.02 2.43 0.21
C GLU A 155 16.46 2.41 -0.30
N ALA A 156 17.44 2.79 0.52
CA ALA A 156 18.85 2.72 0.16
C ALA A 156 19.28 1.28 -0.10
N GLU A 157 18.99 0.36 0.83
CA GLU A 157 19.29 -1.08 0.66
C GLU A 157 18.61 -1.69 -0.57
N ALA A 158 17.38 -1.26 -0.88
CA ALA A 158 16.68 -1.69 -2.08
C ALA A 158 17.28 -1.14 -3.38
N ARG A 159 17.94 0.03 -3.36
CA ARG A 159 18.66 0.59 -4.51
C ARG A 159 19.97 -0.14 -4.76
N ASP A 160 20.62 -0.61 -3.71
CA ASP A 160 21.93 -1.27 -3.75
C ASP A 160 21.88 -2.74 -4.23
N ILE A 161 20.76 -3.18 -4.79
CA ILE A 161 20.61 -4.54 -5.31
C ILE A 161 21.47 -4.72 -6.56
N VAL A 162 22.60 -5.41 -6.40
CA VAL A 162 23.47 -5.81 -7.52
C VAL A 162 22.76 -6.88 -8.36
N LYS A 163 22.56 -6.59 -9.64
CA LYS A 163 21.99 -7.55 -10.59
C LYS A 163 22.98 -8.70 -10.82
N LEU A 164 22.57 -9.93 -10.53
CA LEU A 164 23.36 -11.11 -10.84
C LEU A 164 23.55 -11.26 -12.35
N GLU A 165 24.78 -11.09 -12.82
CA GLU A 165 25.14 -11.38 -14.21
C GLU A 165 25.16 -12.88 -14.45
N ARG A 166 24.35 -13.35 -15.40
CA ARG A 166 24.36 -14.77 -15.81
C ARG A 166 25.40 -14.96 -16.91
N HIS A 167 26.27 -15.95 -16.76
CA HIS A 167 27.29 -16.28 -17.74
C HIS A 167 26.89 -17.50 -18.58
N ALA A 168 27.34 -17.52 -19.83
CA ALA A 168 27.28 -18.73 -20.67
C ALA A 168 28.35 -19.73 -20.21
N SER A 169 28.09 -21.03 -20.40
CA SER A 169 29.05 -22.07 -20.05
C SER A 169 30.19 -22.14 -21.07
N GLU A 170 31.35 -22.66 -20.67
CA GLU A 170 32.51 -22.80 -21.57
C GLU A 170 32.20 -23.71 -22.77
N GLN A 171 31.40 -24.76 -22.54
CA GLN A 171 31.01 -25.70 -23.59
C GLN A 171 30.10 -25.04 -24.64
N GLU A 172 29.20 -24.16 -24.22
CA GLU A 172 28.39 -23.37 -25.15
C GLU A 172 29.29 -22.48 -26.02
N GLY A 173 30.33 -21.88 -25.44
CA GLY A 173 31.33 -21.11 -26.17
C GLY A 173 32.04 -21.91 -27.27
N LYS A 174 32.42 -23.17 -26.99
CA LYS A 174 33.04 -24.06 -27.98
C LYS A 174 32.08 -24.38 -29.13
N VAL A 175 30.85 -24.80 -28.81
CA VAL A 175 29.83 -25.14 -29.83
C VAL A 175 29.54 -23.95 -30.74
N PHE A 176 29.37 -22.75 -30.17
CA PHE A 176 29.13 -21.54 -30.96
C PHE A 176 30.37 -21.10 -31.74
N GLY A 177 31.57 -21.27 -31.18
CA GLY A 177 32.82 -21.06 -31.90
C GLY A 177 32.95 -21.97 -33.12
N ASP A 178 32.57 -23.24 -33.00
CA ASP A 178 32.60 -24.21 -34.10
C ASP A 178 31.57 -23.83 -35.19
N LEU A 179 30.37 -23.42 -34.78
CA LEU A 179 29.34 -22.91 -35.70
C LEU A 179 29.80 -21.66 -36.46
N MET A 180 30.45 -20.72 -35.77
CA MET A 180 31.01 -19.51 -36.40
C MET A 180 32.17 -19.83 -37.35
N ARG A 181 33.03 -20.80 -37.02
CA ARG A 181 34.11 -21.22 -37.94
C ARG A 181 33.58 -21.84 -39.22
N LYS A 182 32.43 -22.54 -39.15
CA LYS A 182 31.85 -23.23 -40.30
C LYS A 182 30.93 -22.35 -41.16
N HIS A 183 30.09 -21.52 -40.53
CA HIS A 183 29.04 -20.75 -41.22
C HIS A 183 29.24 -19.23 -41.14
N GLY A 184 30.33 -18.75 -40.52
CA GLY A 184 30.63 -17.32 -40.44
C GLY A 184 29.62 -16.54 -39.59
N ARG A 185 28.89 -15.60 -40.20
CA ARG A 185 27.84 -14.79 -39.56
C ARG A 185 26.42 -15.16 -40.03
N ASP A 186 26.27 -16.26 -40.76
CA ASP A 186 24.98 -16.69 -41.31
C ASP A 186 24.21 -17.55 -40.30
N TYR A 187 23.44 -16.88 -39.44
CA TYR A 187 22.68 -17.54 -38.37
C TYR A 187 21.59 -18.50 -38.88
N GLU A 188 21.06 -18.28 -40.07
CA GLU A 188 20.11 -19.22 -40.69
C GLU A 188 20.79 -20.55 -41.04
N ALA A 189 22.00 -20.50 -41.63
CA ALA A 189 22.77 -21.68 -41.97
C ALA A 189 23.19 -22.44 -40.69
N MET A 190 23.61 -21.72 -39.64
CA MET A 190 23.91 -22.31 -38.33
C MET A 190 22.70 -23.02 -37.72
N SER A 191 21.50 -22.45 -37.86
CA SER A 191 20.28 -23.05 -37.31
C SER A 191 19.93 -24.38 -37.99
N ARG A 192 20.22 -24.49 -39.30
CA ARG A 192 20.00 -25.69 -40.11
C ARG A 192 21.07 -26.77 -39.91
N ASP A 193 22.17 -26.49 -39.21
CA ASP A 193 23.24 -27.46 -38.97
C ASP A 193 22.89 -28.45 -37.86
N ILE A 194 22.28 -29.58 -38.23
CA ILE A 194 21.83 -30.62 -37.29
C ILE A 194 22.98 -31.21 -36.44
N LYS A 195 24.21 -31.20 -36.95
CA LYS A 195 25.36 -31.83 -36.27
C LYS A 195 25.90 -30.94 -35.17
N LEU A 196 26.17 -29.67 -35.49
CA LEU A 196 26.74 -28.72 -34.53
C LEU A 196 25.66 -28.07 -33.65
N ASN A 197 24.49 -27.75 -34.21
CA ASN A 197 23.33 -27.25 -33.47
C ASN A 197 22.44 -28.40 -32.98
N ARG A 198 22.99 -29.25 -32.09
CA ARG A 198 22.28 -30.44 -31.59
C ARG A 198 20.96 -30.11 -30.88
N TYR A 199 20.87 -28.92 -30.29
CA TYR A 199 19.66 -28.42 -29.62
C TYR A 199 18.68 -27.72 -30.55
N GLN A 200 18.95 -27.69 -31.87
CA GLN A 200 18.11 -27.07 -32.89
C GLN A 200 17.68 -25.64 -32.51
N LEU A 201 18.64 -24.87 -31.98
CA LEU A 201 18.42 -23.47 -31.62
C LEU A 201 18.03 -22.67 -32.86
N SER A 202 17.06 -21.78 -32.70
CA SER A 202 16.64 -20.90 -33.80
C SER A 202 17.72 -19.87 -34.12
N ALA A 203 17.72 -19.34 -35.34
CA ALA A 203 18.67 -18.31 -35.77
C ALA A 203 18.72 -17.11 -34.82
N GLY A 204 17.57 -16.66 -34.30
CA GLY A 204 17.50 -15.57 -33.33
C GLY A 204 18.06 -15.92 -31.95
N GLN A 205 17.92 -17.18 -31.51
CA GLN A 205 18.53 -17.65 -30.26
C GLN A 205 20.05 -17.74 -30.38
N LEU A 206 20.55 -18.26 -31.50
CA LEU A 206 21.97 -18.32 -31.82
C LEU A 206 22.58 -16.92 -31.84
N ARG A 207 21.93 -15.98 -32.55
CA ARG A 207 22.35 -14.58 -32.59
C ARG A 207 22.50 -13.96 -31.20
N LYS A 208 21.46 -14.02 -30.36
CA LYS A 208 21.48 -13.45 -29.00
C LYS A 208 22.56 -14.05 -28.11
N ARG A 209 22.80 -15.37 -28.20
CA ARG A 209 23.80 -16.07 -27.37
C ARG A 209 25.22 -15.78 -27.83
N ILE A 210 25.46 -15.78 -29.15
CA ILE A 210 26.76 -15.45 -29.75
C ILE A 210 27.11 -13.99 -29.48
N GLU A 211 26.19 -13.04 -29.71
CA GLU A 211 26.40 -11.61 -29.42
C GLU A 211 26.71 -11.38 -27.93
N ARG A 212 26.02 -12.10 -27.02
CA ARG A 212 26.30 -12.04 -25.59
C ARG A 212 27.71 -12.51 -25.26
N LEU A 213 28.18 -13.58 -25.90
CA LEU A 213 29.54 -14.10 -25.72
C LEU A 213 30.60 -13.12 -26.26
N ILE A 214 30.37 -12.54 -27.43
CA ILE A 214 31.27 -11.55 -28.05
C ILE A 214 31.36 -10.30 -27.19
N ASN A 215 30.22 -9.75 -26.76
CA ASN A 215 30.18 -8.56 -25.89
C ASN A 215 30.79 -8.81 -24.51
N LYS A 216 30.81 -10.07 -24.05
CA LYS A 216 31.54 -10.45 -22.83
C LYS A 216 33.05 -10.53 -23.09
N GLY A 217 33.47 -11.10 -24.22
CA GLY A 217 34.88 -11.18 -24.61
C GLY A 217 35.55 -9.81 -24.77
N SER A 218 34.82 -8.81 -25.29
CA SER A 218 35.31 -7.43 -25.39
C SER A 218 35.34 -6.68 -24.05
N LYS A 219 34.58 -7.13 -23.05
CA LYS A 219 34.58 -6.65 -21.66
C LYS A 219 35.40 -7.52 -20.71
N GLY A 220 36.20 -8.46 -21.23
CA GLY A 220 37.15 -9.23 -20.42
C GLY A 220 38.10 -8.29 -19.68
N PRO A 221 38.62 -8.69 -18.51
CA PRO A 221 39.43 -7.80 -17.68
C PRO A 221 40.59 -7.29 -18.53
N SER A 222 40.61 -5.97 -18.75
CA SER A 222 41.86 -5.27 -19.01
C SER A 222 42.83 -5.74 -17.94
N SER A 223 43.92 -6.36 -18.36
CA SER A 223 45.02 -6.76 -17.49
C SER A 223 45.43 -5.56 -16.62
N GLU A 224 44.94 -5.51 -15.38
CA GLU A 224 45.59 -4.76 -14.31
C GLU A 224 46.86 -5.54 -13.98
N ALA A 225 47.95 -5.04 -14.57
CA ALA A 225 49.32 -5.27 -14.13
C ALA A 225 49.68 -4.20 -13.09
#